data_AF-A0A349PU42-F1
#
_entry.id   AF-A0A349PU42-F1
#
_cell.length_a   1.000
_cell.length_b   1.000
_cell.length_c   1.000
_cell.angle_alpha   90.00
_cell.angle_beta   90.00
_cell.angle_gamma   90.00
#
_symmetry.space_group_name_H-M   'P 1'
#
loop_
_entity.id
_entity.type
_entity.pdbx_description
1 polymer ?
#
loop_
_entity_poly.entity_id
_entity_poly.type
_entity_poly.pdbx_seq_one_letter_code
_entity_poly.pdbx_strand_id
1 'polypeptide(L)'
;MQNDLTTGSVFRNVLSFSLPYLLSYFLQTLYGMADLFIIGQFEGVASTTAVSIGSQVMHMLTVMLVGLAMGATVSIAQAAGGGDKKRTASAIGNTVTLFMLLSLALTALLLALRGGIVSIMSTPEEAVQGTLAYLTVCFIGIPFITAYNIIASIFRGLGDSKSPMYFIAVACVVNIALDYYFMGTLHLGPAGAALGTTLSQAVSVLVSLAVILKRRLISVRRADFRPQRAVMGKLLQIGMPVALQDGFIQVSFVIITIIANRRGLTDAAAVGIVEKIIGFLFLIPSSMLSTVSALGAQNIGAGKPERARLTLRYAAMIACSFGIAVVILIQFIAEPLGEITLIHSPALRLFWIDTALTAPDYSALELSTSRLAAAQAEALVFLGKVGFSVSQEHLNVGSFGQYDGEFLVLDEADRFAGDVIDLPASLCARVRFRGHHAESPAQYRRLMQFIREEGYTAAGFSREITVIDYGFTTDTEKFVTEIMIPLQKV
;
A
#
# COMPACT_ATOMS: atom_id res chain seq x y z
N MET A 1 -24.84 -4.09 -24.94
CA MET A 1 -24.07 -3.59 -26.10
C MET A 1 -22.66 -4.14 -25.96
N GLN A 2 -22.26 -5.07 -26.83
CA GLN A 2 -20.84 -5.32 -27.07
C GLN A 2 -20.32 -4.09 -27.81
N ASN A 3 -19.42 -3.32 -27.20
CA ASN A 3 -18.65 -2.36 -27.98
C ASN A 3 -17.73 -3.20 -28.87
N ASP A 4 -17.83 -3.03 -30.18
CA ASP A 4 -16.86 -3.63 -31.09
C ASP A 4 -15.54 -2.86 -30.97
N LEU A 5 -14.65 -3.34 -30.09
CA LEU A 5 -13.35 -2.72 -29.84
C LEU A 5 -12.35 -2.97 -30.99
N THR A 6 -12.76 -3.74 -32.00
CA THR A 6 -11.98 -4.00 -33.21
C THR A 6 -12.18 -2.95 -34.30
N THR A 7 -13.10 -2.00 -34.09
CA THR A 7 -13.37 -0.87 -34.98
C THR A 7 -13.17 0.49 -34.27
N GLY A 8 -13.18 1.58 -35.03
CA GLY A 8 -12.96 2.93 -34.52
C GLY A 8 -11.51 3.25 -34.11
N SER A 9 -11.33 4.35 -33.38
CA SER A 9 -10.03 4.86 -32.92
C SER A 9 -9.44 3.99 -31.81
N VAL A 10 -8.24 3.46 -32.03
CA VAL A 10 -7.51 2.62 -31.05
C VAL A 10 -7.26 3.40 -29.76
N PHE A 11 -6.88 4.68 -29.85
CA PHE A 11 -6.63 5.52 -28.67
C PHE A 11 -7.88 5.70 -27.80
N ARG A 12 -9.04 5.95 -28.42
CA ARG A 12 -10.32 6.06 -27.69
C ARG A 12 -10.71 4.74 -27.05
N ASN A 13 -10.45 3.62 -27.72
CA ASN A 13 -10.71 2.28 -27.16
C ASN A 13 -9.79 2.02 -25.95
N VAL A 14 -8.50 2.37 -26.04
CA VAL A 14 -7.57 2.27 -24.89
C VAL A 14 -8.08 3.09 -23.71
N LEU A 15 -8.38 4.38 -23.89
CA LEU A 15 -8.84 5.23 -22.78
C LEU A 15 -10.19 4.78 -22.19
N SER A 16 -11.17 4.50 -23.04
CA SER A 16 -12.51 4.12 -22.57
C SER A 16 -12.55 2.75 -21.89
N PHE A 17 -11.61 1.85 -22.25
CA PHE A 17 -11.48 0.54 -21.63
C PHE A 17 -10.65 0.60 -20.35
N SER A 18 -9.56 1.37 -20.34
CA SER A 18 -8.63 1.45 -19.22
C SER A 18 -9.13 2.28 -18.04
N LEU A 19 -9.95 3.32 -18.27
CA LEU A 19 -10.46 4.15 -17.18
C LEU A 19 -11.36 3.37 -16.20
N PRO A 20 -12.34 2.55 -16.66
CA PRO A 20 -13.08 1.67 -15.76
C PRO A 20 -12.19 0.63 -15.07
N TYR A 21 -11.14 0.16 -15.74
CA TYR A 21 -10.19 -0.79 -15.18
C TYR A 21 -9.36 -0.15 -14.06
N LEU A 22 -8.86 1.07 -14.29
CA LEU A 22 -8.17 1.89 -13.30
C LEU A 22 -9.06 2.12 -12.08
N LEU A 23 -10.32 2.51 -12.30
CA LEU A 23 -11.27 2.71 -11.20
C LEU A 23 -11.54 1.41 -10.45
N SER A 24 -11.59 0.26 -11.15
CA SER A 24 -11.73 -1.04 -10.50
C SER A 24 -10.54 -1.36 -9.58
N TYR A 25 -9.32 -1.03 -9.99
CA TYR A 25 -8.13 -1.20 -9.13
C TYR A 25 -8.15 -0.21 -7.96
N PHE A 26 -8.46 1.06 -8.23
CA PHE A 26 -8.58 2.07 -7.19
C PHE A 26 -9.61 1.68 -6.13
N LEU A 27 -10.80 1.22 -6.53
CA LEU A 27 -11.84 0.74 -5.61
C LEU A 27 -11.39 -0.48 -4.79
N GLN A 28 -10.58 -1.37 -5.38
CA GLN A 28 -9.99 -2.50 -4.66
C GLN A 28 -9.00 -2.05 -3.60
N THR A 29 -8.14 -1.09 -3.93
CA THR A 29 -7.23 -0.47 -2.97
C THR A 29 -8.01 0.26 -1.88
N LEU A 30 -9.07 0.98 -2.23
CA LEU A 30 -9.86 1.80 -1.30
C LEU A 30 -10.54 0.95 -0.21
N TYR A 31 -11.20 -0.15 -0.56
CA TYR A 31 -11.83 -0.98 0.47
C TYR A 31 -10.77 -1.66 1.35
N GLY A 32 -9.64 -2.11 0.79
CA GLY A 32 -8.55 -2.67 1.62
C GLY A 32 -7.95 -1.64 2.59
N MET A 33 -7.97 -0.36 2.23
CA MET A 33 -7.62 0.73 3.15
C MET A 33 -8.72 1.00 4.18
N ALA A 34 -10.00 0.85 3.80
CA ALA A 34 -11.12 1.01 4.71
C ALA A 34 -11.09 -0.04 5.82
N ASP A 35 -10.83 -1.32 5.51
CA ASP A 35 -10.68 -2.39 6.51
C ASP A 35 -9.66 -1.98 7.59
N LEU A 36 -8.48 -1.50 7.17
CA LEU A 36 -7.39 -1.10 8.08
C LEU A 36 -7.70 0.19 8.86
N PHE A 37 -8.36 1.15 8.21
CA PHE A 37 -8.77 2.40 8.85
C PHE A 37 -9.84 2.13 9.93
N ILE A 38 -10.88 1.37 9.59
CA ILE A 38 -12.01 1.09 10.48
C ILE A 38 -11.55 0.27 11.68
N ILE A 39 -10.72 -0.77 11.49
CA ILE A 39 -10.23 -1.55 12.63
C ILE A 39 -9.39 -0.70 13.58
N GLY A 40 -8.57 0.22 13.07
CA GLY A 40 -7.79 1.15 13.90
C GLY A 40 -8.62 2.15 14.70
N GLN A 41 -9.90 2.34 14.35
CA GLN A 41 -10.83 3.19 15.11
C GLN A 41 -11.50 2.45 16.28
N PHE A 42 -11.76 1.15 16.12
CA PHE A 42 -12.58 0.37 17.06
C PHE A 42 -11.77 -0.63 17.90
N GLU A 43 -10.56 -0.99 17.48
CA GLU A 43 -9.77 -2.06 18.06
C GLU A 43 -8.33 -1.61 18.34
N GLY A 44 -7.61 -2.38 19.17
CA GLY A 44 -6.22 -2.08 19.54
C GLY A 44 -5.18 -2.37 18.45
N VAL A 45 -3.92 -2.03 18.77
CA VAL A 45 -2.76 -2.20 17.87
C VAL A 45 -2.59 -3.66 17.42
N ALA A 46 -2.78 -4.64 18.33
CA ALA A 46 -2.67 -6.06 17.99
C ALA A 46 -3.67 -6.51 16.91
N SER A 47 -4.92 -6.04 16.98
CA SER A 47 -5.97 -6.32 15.98
C SER A 47 -5.66 -5.66 14.64
N THR A 48 -5.18 -4.42 14.66
CA THR A 48 -4.77 -3.68 13.45
C THR A 48 -3.59 -4.37 12.75
N THR A 49 -2.59 -4.80 13.52
CA THR A 49 -1.45 -5.59 13.03
C THR A 49 -1.90 -6.91 12.42
N ALA A 50 -2.84 -7.61 13.08
CA ALA A 50 -3.39 -8.86 12.58
C ALA A 50 -4.08 -8.72 11.21
N VAL A 51 -4.91 -7.68 11.04
CA VAL A 51 -5.56 -7.39 9.74
C VAL A 51 -4.54 -6.99 8.68
N SER A 52 -3.54 -6.17 9.03
CA SER A 52 -2.49 -5.76 8.11
C SER A 52 -1.72 -6.97 7.53
N ILE A 53 -1.24 -7.87 8.40
CA ILE A 53 -0.51 -9.09 8.00
C ILE A 53 -1.43 -10.02 7.21
N GLY A 54 -2.66 -10.25 7.68
CA GLY A 54 -3.63 -11.09 6.99
C GLY A 54 -3.98 -10.57 5.59
N SER A 55 -4.17 -9.25 5.46
CA SER A 55 -4.42 -8.55 4.20
C SER A 55 -3.24 -8.69 3.23
N GLN A 56 -1.99 -8.60 3.71
CA GLN A 56 -0.80 -8.79 2.87
C GLN A 56 -0.75 -10.19 2.25
N VAL A 57 -1.04 -11.24 3.03
CA VAL A 57 -1.13 -12.62 2.53
C VAL A 57 -2.24 -12.74 1.48
N MET A 58 -3.42 -12.17 1.76
CA MET A 58 -4.54 -12.20 0.82
C MET A 58 -4.27 -11.40 -0.45
N HIS A 59 -3.52 -10.30 -0.36
CA HIS A 59 -3.08 -9.52 -1.51
C HIS A 59 -2.20 -10.37 -2.43
N MET A 60 -1.16 -11.01 -1.89
CA MET A 60 -0.28 -11.91 -2.64
C MET A 60 -1.08 -13.00 -3.38
N LEU A 61 -2.00 -13.67 -2.68
CA LEU A 61 -2.88 -14.68 -3.29
C LEU A 61 -3.76 -14.11 -4.41
N THR A 62 -4.33 -12.92 -4.17
CA THR A 62 -5.26 -12.29 -5.12
C THR A 62 -4.53 -11.85 -6.39
N VAL A 63 -3.33 -11.27 -6.28
CA VAL A 63 -2.56 -10.87 -7.47
C VAL A 63 -2.20 -12.09 -8.31
N MET A 64 -1.76 -13.19 -7.69
CA MET A 64 -1.49 -14.45 -8.41
C MET A 64 -2.74 -15.02 -9.08
N LEU A 65 -3.90 -14.98 -8.42
CA LEU A 65 -5.18 -15.41 -9.00
C LEU A 65 -5.59 -14.53 -10.19
N VAL A 66 -5.41 -13.21 -10.10
CA VAL A 66 -5.66 -12.27 -11.19
C VAL A 66 -4.71 -12.53 -12.37
N GLY A 67 -3.43 -12.76 -12.10
CA GLY A 67 -2.44 -13.13 -13.11
C GLY A 67 -2.82 -14.42 -13.83
N LEU A 68 -3.26 -15.44 -13.09
CA LEU A 68 -3.76 -16.69 -13.69
C LEU A 68 -5.03 -16.44 -14.53
N ALA A 69 -5.96 -15.63 -14.02
CA ALA A 69 -7.21 -15.27 -14.69
C ALA A 69 -7.00 -14.41 -15.95
N MET A 70 -5.84 -13.76 -16.08
CA MET A 70 -5.45 -13.09 -17.33
C MET A 70 -5.43 -14.06 -18.51
N GLY A 71 -5.05 -15.32 -18.29
CA GLY A 71 -5.12 -16.36 -19.33
C GLY A 71 -6.54 -16.58 -19.86
N ALA A 72 -7.55 -16.50 -18.98
CA ALA A 72 -8.96 -16.53 -19.36
C ALA A 72 -9.39 -15.29 -20.13
N THR A 73 -9.00 -14.11 -19.67
CA THR A 73 -9.27 -12.85 -20.37
C THR A 73 -8.75 -12.91 -21.80
N VAL A 74 -7.49 -13.33 -22.00
CA VAL A 74 -6.86 -13.42 -23.34
C VAL A 74 -7.53 -14.48 -24.22
N SER A 75 -7.80 -15.67 -23.70
CA SER A 75 -8.41 -16.76 -24.47
C SER A 75 -9.84 -16.43 -24.92
N ILE A 76 -10.63 -15.83 -24.02
CA ILE A 76 -11.98 -15.34 -24.32
C ILE A 76 -11.93 -14.19 -25.31
N ALA A 77 -11.02 -13.22 -25.11
CA ALA A 77 -10.83 -12.09 -26.01
C ALA A 77 -10.47 -12.51 -27.44
N GLN A 78 -9.54 -13.45 -27.61
CA GLN A 78 -9.19 -13.97 -28.93
C GLN A 78 -10.38 -14.65 -29.62
N ALA A 79 -11.16 -15.46 -28.88
CA ALA A 79 -12.32 -16.14 -29.44
C ALA A 79 -13.45 -15.16 -29.79
N ALA A 80 -13.72 -14.19 -28.91
CA ALA A 80 -14.74 -13.18 -29.12
C ALA A 80 -14.39 -12.23 -30.28
N GLY A 81 -13.13 -11.78 -30.37
CA GLY A 81 -12.65 -10.93 -31.46
C GLY A 81 -12.72 -11.61 -32.83
N GLY A 82 -12.54 -12.93 -32.88
CA GLY A 82 -12.72 -13.73 -34.10
C GLY A 82 -14.17 -14.07 -34.44
N GLY A 83 -15.15 -13.65 -33.62
CA GLY A 83 -16.57 -13.95 -33.82
C GLY A 83 -16.97 -15.40 -33.54
N ASP A 84 -16.07 -16.23 -32.99
CA ASP A 84 -16.32 -17.65 -32.74
C ASP A 84 -17.08 -17.85 -31.42
N LYS A 85 -18.41 -17.79 -31.51
CA LYS A 85 -19.31 -17.94 -30.36
C LYS A 85 -19.14 -19.29 -29.64
N LYS A 86 -18.86 -20.38 -30.39
CA LYS A 86 -18.73 -21.72 -29.81
C LYS A 86 -17.44 -21.81 -28.98
N ARG A 87 -16.35 -21.30 -29.53
CA ARG A 87 -15.05 -21.28 -28.84
C ARG A 87 -15.06 -20.30 -27.66
N THR A 88 -15.78 -19.20 -27.78
CA THR A 88 -16.03 -18.26 -26.66
C THR A 88 -16.78 -18.94 -25.52
N ALA A 89 -17.90 -19.63 -25.81
CA ALA A 89 -18.66 -20.35 -24.79
C ALA A 89 -17.85 -21.45 -24.11
N SER A 90 -17.08 -22.24 -24.88
CA SER A 90 -16.19 -23.27 -24.35
C SER A 90 -15.09 -22.68 -23.45
N ALA A 91 -14.47 -21.57 -23.85
CA ALA A 91 -13.48 -20.87 -23.04
C ALA A 91 -14.05 -20.35 -21.72
N ILE A 92 -15.26 -19.78 -21.74
CA ILE A 92 -15.96 -19.32 -20.53
C ILE A 92 -16.26 -20.51 -19.60
N GLY A 93 -16.89 -21.58 -20.11
CA GLY A 93 -17.26 -22.74 -19.31
C GLY A 93 -16.04 -23.44 -18.70
N ASN A 94 -14.95 -23.60 -19.47
CA ASN A 94 -13.71 -24.19 -18.96
C ASN A 94 -12.98 -23.28 -17.97
N THR A 95 -13.07 -21.96 -18.11
CA THR A 95 -12.55 -21.01 -17.11
C THR A 95 -13.27 -21.20 -15.78
N VAL A 96 -14.61 -21.21 -15.80
CA VAL A 96 -15.41 -21.41 -14.57
C VAL A 96 -15.05 -22.74 -13.92
N THR A 97 -15.03 -23.83 -14.69
CA THR A 97 -14.71 -25.17 -14.15
C THR A 97 -13.29 -25.23 -13.57
N LEU A 98 -12.28 -24.72 -14.29
CA LEU A 98 -10.88 -24.76 -13.86
C LEU A 98 -10.67 -23.99 -12.55
N PHE A 99 -11.15 -22.74 -12.49
CA PHE A 99 -10.90 -21.88 -11.35
C PHE A 99 -11.77 -22.23 -10.14
N MET A 100 -12.97 -22.79 -10.32
CA MET A 100 -13.75 -23.31 -9.18
C MET A 100 -13.05 -24.51 -8.55
N LEU A 101 -12.55 -25.46 -9.36
CA LEU A 101 -11.74 -26.58 -8.84
C LEU A 101 -10.48 -26.10 -8.13
N LEU A 102 -9.77 -25.14 -8.73
CA LEU A 102 -8.58 -24.53 -8.13
C LEU A 102 -8.93 -23.82 -6.81
N SER A 103 -10.03 -23.08 -6.75
CA SER A 103 -10.43 -22.34 -5.55
C SER A 103 -10.72 -23.27 -4.37
N LEU A 104 -11.37 -24.42 -4.62
CA LEU A 104 -11.65 -25.43 -3.60
C LEU A 104 -10.36 -26.09 -3.11
N ALA A 105 -9.45 -26.44 -4.03
CA ALA A 105 -8.15 -27.00 -3.69
C ALA A 105 -7.29 -26.01 -2.88
N LEU A 106 -7.25 -24.74 -3.29
CA LEU A 106 -6.54 -23.67 -2.58
C LEU A 106 -7.14 -23.42 -1.20
N THR A 107 -8.47 -23.41 -1.08
CA THR A 107 -9.16 -23.26 0.22
C THR A 107 -8.71 -24.34 1.19
N ALA A 108 -8.77 -25.61 0.77
CA ALA A 108 -8.38 -26.74 1.63
C ALA A 108 -6.88 -26.68 2.01
N LEU A 109 -6.02 -26.38 1.03
CA LEU A 109 -4.58 -26.30 1.24
C LEU A 109 -4.19 -25.16 2.19
N LEU A 110 -4.71 -23.95 1.95
CA LEU A 110 -4.36 -22.77 2.73
C LEU A 110 -4.93 -22.82 4.15
N LEU A 111 -6.11 -23.40 4.34
CA LEU A 111 -6.63 -23.66 5.69
C LEU A 111 -5.74 -24.62 6.48
N ALA A 112 -5.20 -25.66 5.83
CA ALA A 112 -4.26 -26.59 6.47
C ALA A 112 -2.92 -25.90 6.79
N LEU A 113 -2.46 -24.99 5.93
CA LEU A 113 -1.17 -24.31 6.07
C LEU A 113 -1.22 -22.99 6.85
N ARG A 114 -2.39 -22.50 7.26
CA ARG A 114 -2.55 -21.16 7.87
C ARG A 114 -1.61 -20.92 9.06
N GLY A 115 -1.38 -21.92 9.92
CA GLY A 115 -0.46 -21.81 11.05
C GLY A 115 0.99 -21.63 10.62
N GLY A 116 1.42 -22.38 9.60
CA GLY A 116 2.74 -22.22 9.00
C GLY A 116 2.92 -20.86 8.32
N ILE A 117 1.89 -20.37 7.64
CA ILE A 117 1.90 -19.03 7.02
C ILE A 117 2.10 -17.94 8.09
N VAL A 118 1.33 -17.98 9.18
CA VAL A 118 1.45 -17.00 10.28
C VAL A 118 2.84 -17.03 10.92
N SER A 119 3.42 -18.23 11.08
CA SER A 119 4.78 -18.40 11.61
C SER A 119 5.85 -17.83 10.67
N ILE A 120 5.72 -18.00 9.35
CA ILE A 120 6.69 -17.49 8.37
C ILE A 120 6.64 -15.95 8.28
N MET A 121 5.47 -15.35 8.49
CA MET A 121 5.29 -13.90 8.47
C MET A 121 5.90 -13.18 9.70
N SER A 122 6.51 -13.90 10.64
CA SER A 122 7.06 -13.35 11.88
C SER A 122 6.03 -12.48 12.65
N THR A 123 4.80 -12.99 12.73
CA THR A 123 3.68 -12.29 13.37
C THR A 123 3.93 -12.16 14.89
N PRO A 124 3.83 -10.96 15.50
CA PRO A 124 3.93 -10.78 16.95
C PRO A 124 2.91 -11.63 17.70
N GLU A 125 3.29 -12.15 18.89
CA GLU A 125 2.51 -13.13 19.65
C GLU A 125 1.08 -12.64 19.94
N GLU A 126 0.93 -11.35 20.26
CA GLU A 126 -0.36 -10.71 20.54
C GLU A 126 -1.28 -10.66 19.31
N ALA A 127 -0.71 -10.65 18.10
CA ALA A 127 -1.44 -10.59 16.84
C ALA A 127 -1.73 -11.97 16.22
N VAL A 128 -1.05 -13.04 16.65
CA VAL A 128 -1.14 -14.38 16.05
C VAL A 128 -2.58 -14.89 15.95
N GLN A 129 -3.34 -14.82 17.05
CA GLN A 129 -4.72 -15.34 17.07
C GLN A 129 -5.64 -14.52 16.15
N GLY A 130 -5.48 -13.20 16.14
CA GLY A 130 -6.21 -12.31 15.23
C GLY A 130 -5.92 -12.64 13.77
N THR A 131 -4.65 -12.84 13.41
CA THR A 131 -4.23 -13.17 12.04
C THR A 131 -4.77 -14.54 11.62
N LEU A 132 -4.72 -15.54 12.51
CA LEU A 132 -5.29 -16.87 12.25
C LEU A 132 -6.79 -16.80 11.99
N ALA A 133 -7.54 -16.01 12.77
CA ALA A 133 -8.97 -15.82 12.60
C ALA A 133 -9.28 -15.13 11.27
N TYR A 134 -8.57 -14.04 10.96
CA TYR A 134 -8.68 -13.30 9.69
C TYR A 134 -8.44 -14.21 8.48
N LEU A 135 -7.30 -14.93 8.47
CA LEU A 135 -6.94 -15.82 7.38
C LEU A 135 -7.92 -16.99 7.23
N THR A 136 -8.43 -17.53 8.34
CA THR A 136 -9.42 -18.61 8.29
C THR A 136 -10.68 -18.18 7.54
N VAL A 137 -11.23 -17.02 7.89
CA VAL A 137 -12.42 -16.49 7.23
C VAL A 137 -12.14 -16.19 5.76
N CYS A 138 -11.04 -15.49 5.47
CA CYS A 138 -10.65 -15.16 4.09
C CYS A 138 -10.39 -16.41 3.23
N PHE A 139 -9.76 -17.45 3.78
CA PHE A 139 -9.48 -18.68 3.05
C PHE A 139 -10.75 -19.46 2.74
N ILE A 140 -11.71 -19.52 3.68
CA ILE A 140 -13.06 -20.03 3.39
C ILE A 140 -13.75 -19.20 2.30
N GLY A 141 -13.45 -17.90 2.24
CA GLY A 141 -13.95 -16.96 1.24
C GLY A 141 -13.31 -17.05 -0.16
N ILE A 142 -12.21 -17.78 -0.34
CA ILE A 142 -11.50 -17.90 -1.62
C ILE A 142 -12.41 -18.26 -2.81
N PRO A 143 -13.41 -19.16 -2.69
CA PRO A 143 -14.32 -19.44 -3.79
C PRO A 143 -15.07 -18.20 -4.29
N PHE A 144 -15.49 -17.29 -3.40
CA PHE A 144 -16.17 -16.04 -3.77
C PHE A 144 -15.21 -15.04 -4.41
N ILE A 145 -14.01 -14.87 -3.84
CA ILE A 145 -12.95 -14.00 -4.40
C ILE A 145 -12.57 -14.48 -5.80
N THR A 146 -12.41 -15.79 -5.97
CA THR A 146 -12.09 -16.39 -7.26
C THR A 146 -13.25 -16.22 -8.24
N ALA A 147 -14.49 -16.48 -7.81
CA ALA A 147 -15.68 -16.32 -8.65
C ALA A 147 -15.82 -14.89 -9.19
N TYR A 148 -15.66 -13.87 -8.35
CA TYR A 148 -15.67 -12.47 -8.79
C TYR A 148 -14.59 -12.21 -9.85
N ASN A 149 -13.35 -12.65 -9.62
CA ASN A 149 -12.24 -12.43 -10.55
C ASN A 149 -12.42 -13.16 -11.89
N ILE A 150 -13.01 -14.36 -11.89
CA ILE A 150 -13.41 -15.07 -13.11
C ILE A 150 -14.46 -14.27 -13.87
N ILE A 151 -15.52 -13.82 -13.19
CA ILE A 151 -16.61 -13.06 -13.82
C ILE A 151 -16.04 -11.78 -14.43
N ALA A 152 -15.23 -11.03 -13.67
CA ALA A 152 -14.54 -9.85 -14.16
C ALA A 152 -13.70 -10.15 -15.41
N SER A 153 -12.93 -11.24 -15.40
CA SER A 153 -12.10 -11.68 -16.54
C SER A 153 -12.93 -12.05 -17.77
N ILE A 154 -14.09 -12.68 -17.58
CA ILE A 154 -15.02 -12.99 -18.68
C ILE A 154 -15.55 -11.71 -19.32
N PHE A 155 -16.06 -10.77 -18.52
CA PHE A 155 -16.56 -9.49 -19.02
C PHE A 155 -15.48 -8.69 -19.75
N ARG A 156 -14.27 -8.61 -19.18
CA ARG A 156 -13.11 -7.96 -19.82
C ARG A 156 -12.74 -8.64 -21.13
N GLY A 157 -12.71 -9.98 -21.15
CA GLY A 157 -12.47 -10.77 -22.36
C GLY A 157 -13.52 -10.50 -23.45
N LEU A 158 -14.78 -10.28 -23.06
CA LEU A 158 -15.88 -9.92 -23.95
C LEU A 158 -15.90 -8.42 -24.35
N GLY A 159 -14.96 -7.61 -23.86
CA GLY A 159 -14.85 -6.19 -24.22
C GLY A 159 -15.66 -5.25 -23.33
N ASP A 160 -16.08 -5.70 -22.15
CA ASP A 160 -16.80 -4.88 -21.17
C ASP A 160 -15.97 -4.71 -19.89
N SER A 161 -15.30 -3.56 -19.76
CA SER A 161 -14.59 -3.17 -18.53
C SER A 161 -15.47 -2.41 -17.53
N LYS A 162 -16.67 -1.97 -17.92
CA LYS A 162 -17.57 -1.18 -17.06
C LYS A 162 -18.34 -2.05 -16.10
N SER A 163 -18.86 -3.19 -16.56
CA SER A 163 -19.62 -4.09 -15.68
C SER A 163 -18.81 -4.55 -14.46
N PRO A 164 -17.55 -5.03 -14.60
CA PRO A 164 -16.71 -5.38 -13.44
C PRO A 164 -16.46 -4.20 -12.48
N MET A 165 -16.27 -3.00 -13.03
CA MET A 165 -16.10 -1.77 -12.24
C MET A 165 -17.34 -1.46 -11.38
N TYR A 166 -18.55 -1.62 -11.92
CA TYR A 166 -19.77 -1.44 -11.13
C TYR A 166 -19.94 -2.53 -10.07
N PHE A 167 -19.59 -3.78 -10.36
CA PHE A 167 -19.69 -4.87 -9.39
C PHE A 167 -18.78 -4.63 -8.19
N ILE A 168 -17.52 -4.23 -8.42
CA ILE A 168 -16.59 -3.94 -7.32
C ILE A 168 -16.93 -2.64 -6.58
N ALA A 169 -17.55 -1.66 -7.25
CA ALA A 169 -18.07 -0.48 -6.58
C ALA A 169 -19.17 -0.84 -5.58
N VAL A 170 -20.11 -1.71 -5.98
CA VAL A 170 -21.15 -2.22 -5.07
C VAL A 170 -20.52 -3.02 -3.93
N ALA A 171 -19.54 -3.88 -4.22
CA ALA A 171 -18.82 -4.64 -3.20
C ALA A 171 -18.13 -3.71 -2.18
N CYS A 172 -17.44 -2.68 -2.64
CA CYS A 172 -16.75 -1.70 -1.79
C CYS A 172 -17.73 -0.99 -0.83
N VAL A 173 -18.88 -0.52 -1.32
CA VAL A 173 -19.90 0.11 -0.46
C VAL A 173 -20.45 -0.88 0.57
N VAL A 174 -20.73 -2.12 0.15
CA VAL A 174 -21.23 -3.17 1.05
C VAL A 174 -20.18 -3.55 2.09
N ASN A 175 -18.92 -3.68 1.71
CA ASN A 175 -17.81 -3.98 2.62
C ASN A 175 -17.70 -2.89 3.71
N ILE A 176 -17.63 -1.61 3.33
CA ILE A 176 -17.52 -0.52 4.32
C ILE A 176 -18.70 -0.56 5.31
N ALA A 177 -19.92 -0.78 4.82
CA ALA A 177 -21.10 -0.89 5.69
C ALA A 177 -21.03 -2.11 6.63
N LEU A 178 -20.58 -3.26 6.12
CA LEU A 178 -20.42 -4.48 6.90
C LEU A 178 -19.27 -4.37 7.90
N ASP A 179 -18.21 -3.65 7.60
CA ASP A 179 -17.07 -3.44 8.48
C ASP A 179 -17.46 -2.62 9.72
N TYR A 180 -18.18 -1.50 9.53
CA TYR A 180 -18.77 -0.76 10.66
C TYR A 180 -19.73 -1.62 11.48
N TYR A 181 -20.47 -2.53 10.84
CA TYR A 181 -21.36 -3.43 11.55
C TYR A 181 -20.58 -4.49 12.35
N PHE A 182 -19.70 -5.26 11.72
CA PHE A 182 -19.00 -6.37 12.36
C PHE A 182 -17.92 -5.93 13.34
N MET A 183 -17.14 -4.90 13.02
CA MET A 183 -16.09 -4.39 13.91
C MET A 183 -16.64 -3.35 14.90
N GLY A 184 -17.47 -2.42 14.42
CA GLY A 184 -17.99 -1.34 15.27
C GLY A 184 -19.10 -1.79 16.23
N THR A 185 -20.10 -2.56 15.77
CA THR A 185 -21.25 -2.94 16.62
C THR A 185 -21.13 -4.31 17.27
N LEU A 186 -20.52 -5.28 16.57
CA LEU A 186 -20.39 -6.65 17.06
C LEU A 186 -19.00 -6.97 17.66
N HIS A 187 -18.04 -6.04 17.56
CA HIS A 187 -16.69 -6.17 18.11
C HIS A 187 -16.02 -7.51 17.75
N LEU A 188 -16.18 -7.96 16.50
CA LEU A 188 -15.60 -9.21 16.00
C LEU A 188 -14.10 -9.09 15.65
N GLY A 189 -13.48 -7.93 15.92
CA GLY A 189 -12.07 -7.67 15.66
C GLY A 189 -11.63 -8.03 14.23
N PRO A 190 -10.45 -8.65 14.06
CA PRO A 190 -9.93 -9.05 12.75
C PRO A 190 -10.84 -10.01 11.96
N ALA A 191 -11.58 -10.89 12.65
CA ALA A 191 -12.53 -11.77 11.97
C ALA A 191 -13.69 -10.98 11.35
N GLY A 192 -14.09 -9.87 11.97
CA GLY A 192 -15.10 -8.94 11.46
C GLY A 192 -14.70 -8.32 10.12
N ALA A 193 -13.48 -7.80 10.01
CA ALA A 193 -12.94 -7.28 8.74
C ALA A 193 -12.95 -8.34 7.63
N ALA A 194 -12.43 -9.54 7.93
CA ALA A 194 -12.42 -10.64 6.97
C ALA A 194 -13.83 -11.06 6.53
N LEU A 195 -14.82 -11.03 7.43
CA LEU A 195 -16.21 -11.30 7.11
C LEU A 195 -16.82 -10.23 6.22
N GLY A 196 -16.58 -8.95 6.49
CA GLY A 196 -17.06 -7.83 5.67
C GLY A 196 -16.52 -7.93 4.23
N THR A 197 -15.21 -8.16 4.09
CA THR A 197 -14.57 -8.40 2.79
C THR A 197 -15.11 -9.65 2.08
N THR A 198 -15.29 -10.77 2.78
CA THR A 198 -15.76 -12.02 2.15
C THR A 198 -17.23 -11.93 1.71
N LEU A 199 -18.09 -11.37 2.55
CA LEU A 199 -19.53 -11.25 2.27
C LEU A 199 -19.81 -10.22 1.18
N SER A 200 -19.09 -9.11 1.15
CA SER A 200 -19.20 -8.13 0.05
C SER A 200 -18.82 -8.73 -1.31
N GLN A 201 -17.79 -9.57 -1.37
CA GLN A 201 -17.43 -10.32 -2.58
C GLN A 201 -18.53 -11.31 -2.97
N ALA A 202 -19.13 -12.01 -2.01
CA ALA A 202 -20.27 -12.89 -2.27
C ALA A 202 -21.46 -12.09 -2.86
N VAL A 203 -21.77 -10.91 -2.32
CA VAL A 203 -22.79 -10.01 -2.87
C VAL A 203 -22.44 -9.58 -4.30
N SER A 204 -21.18 -9.23 -4.58
CA SER A 204 -20.69 -8.89 -5.92
C SER A 204 -20.91 -10.03 -6.93
N VAL A 205 -20.63 -11.27 -6.52
CA VAL A 205 -20.88 -12.46 -7.32
C VAL A 205 -22.38 -12.63 -7.59
N LEU A 206 -23.23 -12.49 -6.58
CA LEU A 206 -24.68 -12.60 -6.75
C LEU A 206 -25.24 -11.53 -7.70
N VAL A 207 -24.82 -10.27 -7.52
CA VAL A 207 -25.22 -9.15 -8.38
C VAL A 207 -24.77 -9.38 -9.83
N SER A 208 -23.53 -9.80 -10.03
CA SER A 208 -22.99 -10.05 -11.36
C SER A 208 -23.69 -11.23 -12.07
N LEU A 209 -23.98 -12.33 -11.35
CA LEU A 209 -24.78 -13.45 -11.86
C LEU A 209 -26.20 -13.00 -12.24
N ALA A 210 -26.87 -12.20 -11.39
CA ALA A 210 -28.19 -11.66 -11.69
C ALA A 210 -28.20 -10.81 -12.97
N VAL A 211 -27.17 -9.97 -13.17
CA VAL A 211 -27.00 -9.17 -14.39
C VAL A 211 -26.78 -10.04 -15.62
N ILE A 212 -25.95 -11.08 -15.52
CA ILE A 212 -25.70 -12.03 -16.62
C ILE A 212 -27.02 -12.70 -17.04
N LEU A 213 -27.81 -13.19 -16.08
CA LEU A 213 -29.09 -13.86 -16.33
C LEU A 213 -30.14 -12.91 -16.93
N LYS A 214 -30.30 -11.72 -16.35
CA LYS A 214 -31.31 -10.73 -16.79
C LYS A 214 -31.04 -10.20 -18.19
N ARG A 215 -29.78 -9.94 -18.52
CA ARG A 215 -29.38 -9.34 -19.80
C ARG A 215 -28.99 -10.38 -20.87
N ARG A 216 -28.99 -11.68 -20.54
CA ARG A 216 -28.55 -12.79 -21.40
C ARG A 216 -27.23 -12.51 -22.12
N LEU A 217 -26.29 -11.89 -21.41
CA LEU A 217 -25.02 -11.39 -21.96
C LEU A 217 -24.09 -12.52 -22.39
N ILE A 218 -24.23 -13.68 -21.75
CA ILE A 218 -23.35 -14.83 -21.91
C ILE A 218 -24.24 -16.03 -22.25
N SER A 219 -24.01 -16.62 -23.42
CA SER A 219 -24.72 -17.81 -23.88
C SER A 219 -23.82 -19.04 -23.73
N VAL A 220 -23.91 -19.72 -22.58
CA VAL A 220 -23.14 -20.93 -22.26
C VAL A 220 -24.12 -22.08 -22.01
N ARG A 221 -23.80 -23.27 -22.53
CA ARG A 221 -24.57 -24.51 -22.35
C ARG A 221 -23.90 -25.40 -21.31
N ARG A 222 -24.65 -26.33 -20.71
CA ARG A 222 -24.09 -27.32 -19.76
C ARG A 222 -22.89 -28.09 -20.32
N ALA A 223 -22.87 -28.37 -21.63
CA ALA A 223 -21.77 -29.06 -22.29
C ALA A 223 -20.46 -28.26 -22.29
N ASP A 224 -20.51 -26.94 -22.25
CA ASP A 224 -19.33 -26.07 -22.30
C ASP A 224 -18.54 -26.07 -20.98
N PHE A 225 -19.16 -26.51 -19.87
CA PHE A 225 -18.51 -26.69 -18.57
C PHE A 225 -17.72 -27.99 -18.47
N ARG A 226 -17.84 -28.89 -19.45
CA ARG A 226 -17.05 -30.12 -19.49
C ARG A 226 -15.56 -29.77 -19.69
N PRO A 227 -14.66 -30.24 -18.80
CA PRO A 227 -13.23 -30.00 -18.94
C PRO A 227 -12.70 -30.45 -20.30
N GLN A 228 -12.07 -29.53 -21.02
CA GLN A 228 -11.40 -29.77 -22.28
C GLN A 228 -9.92 -29.42 -22.11
N ARG A 229 -9.08 -30.46 -22.07
CA ARG A 229 -7.62 -30.33 -21.83
C ARG A 229 -6.96 -29.32 -22.77
N ALA A 230 -7.38 -29.29 -24.05
CA ALA A 230 -6.84 -28.34 -25.03
C ALA A 230 -7.20 -26.87 -24.71
N VAL A 231 -8.39 -26.60 -24.19
CA VAL A 231 -8.84 -25.25 -23.83
C VAL A 231 -8.18 -24.81 -22.53
N MET A 232 -8.23 -25.65 -21.49
CA MET A 232 -7.58 -25.40 -20.21
C MET A 232 -6.06 -25.24 -20.34
N GLY A 233 -5.42 -26.05 -21.19
CA GLY A 233 -3.99 -25.94 -21.47
C GLY A 233 -3.59 -24.57 -22.02
N LYS A 234 -4.38 -24.00 -22.95
CA LYS A 234 -4.14 -22.64 -23.47
C LYS A 234 -4.34 -21.56 -22.41
N LEU A 235 -5.35 -21.71 -21.57
CA LEU A 235 -5.60 -20.79 -20.44
C LEU A 235 -4.38 -20.76 -19.50
N LEU A 236 -3.91 -21.94 -19.09
CA LEU A 236 -2.78 -22.07 -18.17
C LEU A 236 -1.46 -21.67 -18.81
N GLN A 237 -1.26 -21.91 -20.11
CA GLN A 237 -0.04 -21.51 -20.82
C GLN A 237 0.17 -19.99 -20.81
N ILE A 238 -0.92 -19.20 -20.77
CA ILE A 238 -0.86 -17.74 -20.66
C ILE A 238 -0.89 -17.30 -19.19
N GLY A 239 -1.80 -17.86 -18.39
CA GLY A 239 -2.03 -17.42 -17.01
C GLY A 239 -0.92 -17.81 -16.04
N MET A 240 -0.35 -19.01 -16.18
CA MET A 240 0.67 -19.52 -15.24
C MET A 240 1.95 -18.65 -15.26
N PRO A 241 2.51 -18.26 -16.42
CA PRO A 241 3.66 -17.35 -16.43
C PRO A 241 3.37 -15.99 -15.78
N VAL A 242 2.17 -15.43 -15.99
CA VAL A 242 1.77 -14.15 -15.40
C VAL A 242 1.61 -14.28 -13.88
N ALA A 243 0.93 -15.33 -13.41
CA ALA A 243 0.78 -15.61 -11.99
C ALA A 243 2.12 -15.82 -11.28
N LEU A 244 3.07 -16.52 -11.93
CA LEU A 244 4.42 -16.73 -11.41
C LEU A 244 5.23 -15.43 -11.40
N GLN A 245 5.13 -14.62 -12.47
CA GLN A 245 5.75 -13.29 -12.51
C GLN A 245 5.28 -12.43 -11.34
N ASP A 246 3.96 -12.34 -11.14
CA ASP A 246 3.39 -11.59 -10.02
C ASP A 246 3.81 -12.18 -8.66
N GLY A 247 3.82 -13.51 -8.53
CA GLY A 247 4.32 -14.18 -7.33
C GLY A 247 5.78 -13.86 -7.03
N PHE A 248 6.65 -13.84 -8.04
CA PHE A 248 8.05 -13.45 -7.86
C PHE A 248 8.21 -11.99 -7.45
N ILE A 249 7.36 -11.09 -7.96
CA ILE A 249 7.35 -9.69 -7.51
C ILE A 249 7.01 -9.62 -6.02
N GLN A 250 5.98 -10.34 -5.57
CA GLN A 250 5.58 -10.35 -4.16
C GLN A 250 6.65 -10.94 -3.25
N VAL A 251 7.27 -12.06 -3.65
CA VAL A 251 8.41 -12.65 -2.93
C VAL A 251 9.59 -11.66 -2.89
N SER A 252 9.83 -10.90 -3.96
CA SER A 252 10.88 -9.89 -4.00
C SER A 252 10.63 -8.78 -2.97
N PHE A 253 9.39 -8.28 -2.84
CA PHE A 253 9.04 -7.29 -1.81
C PHE A 253 9.20 -7.83 -0.39
N VAL A 254 8.81 -9.09 -0.14
CA VAL A 254 9.03 -9.74 1.15
C VAL A 254 10.53 -9.82 1.47
N ILE A 255 11.36 -10.21 0.51
CA ILE A 255 12.82 -10.25 0.69
C ILE A 255 13.39 -8.84 0.96
N ILE A 256 12.95 -7.82 0.21
CA ILE A 256 13.34 -6.42 0.44
C ILE A 256 12.98 -5.98 1.85
N THR A 257 11.75 -6.28 2.30
CA THR A 257 11.29 -5.99 3.66
C THR A 257 12.15 -6.71 4.71
N ILE A 258 12.49 -7.99 4.51
CA ILE A 258 13.37 -8.73 5.43
C ILE A 258 14.77 -8.09 5.50
N ILE A 259 15.33 -7.68 4.37
CA ILE A 259 16.63 -7.01 4.32
C ILE A 259 16.57 -5.66 5.05
N ALA A 260 15.50 -4.88 4.82
CA ALA A 260 15.29 -3.60 5.47
C ALA A 260 15.13 -3.75 6.99
N ASN A 261 14.32 -4.72 7.44
CA ASN A 261 14.13 -5.02 8.86
C ASN A 261 15.44 -5.40 9.57
N ARG A 262 16.39 -6.02 8.87
CA ARG A 262 17.72 -6.33 9.43
C ARG A 262 18.65 -5.12 9.55
N ARG A 263 18.36 -4.03 8.84
CA ARG A 263 19.17 -2.79 8.85
C ARG A 263 18.71 -1.77 9.90
N GLY A 264 17.64 -2.08 10.63
CA GLY A 264 17.10 -1.22 11.68
C GLY A 264 15.68 -0.76 11.36
N LEU A 265 15.02 -0.22 12.38
CA LEU A 265 13.62 0.22 12.29
C LEU A 265 13.41 1.35 11.28
N THR A 266 14.39 2.24 11.05
CA THR A 266 14.34 3.30 10.04
C THR A 266 14.10 2.76 8.64
N ASP A 267 14.95 1.83 8.24
CA ASP A 267 14.96 1.30 6.88
C ASP A 267 13.66 0.51 6.64
N ALA A 268 13.20 -0.22 7.65
CA ALA A 268 11.92 -0.91 7.63
C ALA A 268 10.74 0.05 7.44
N ALA A 269 10.68 1.14 8.23
CA ALA A 269 9.61 2.14 8.16
C ALA A 269 9.61 2.88 6.81
N ALA A 270 10.80 3.25 6.32
CA ALA A 270 10.96 3.91 5.02
C ALA A 270 10.49 2.99 3.88
N VAL A 271 10.87 1.71 3.89
CA VAL A 271 10.38 0.72 2.91
C VAL A 271 8.87 0.58 2.98
N GLY A 272 8.28 0.52 4.18
CA GLY A 272 6.83 0.47 4.35
C GLY A 272 6.10 1.65 3.71
N ILE A 273 6.60 2.88 3.90
CA ILE A 273 6.05 4.09 3.27
C ILE A 273 6.18 4.01 1.74
N VAL A 274 7.37 3.64 1.25
CA VAL A 274 7.64 3.51 -0.18
C VAL A 274 6.72 2.45 -0.83
N GLU A 275 6.48 1.31 -0.17
CA GLU A 275 5.56 0.28 -0.66
C GLU A 275 4.13 0.81 -0.82
N LYS A 276 3.64 1.64 0.12
CA LYS A 276 2.32 2.28 -0.01
C LYS A 276 2.28 3.21 -1.22
N ILE A 277 3.32 4.02 -1.43
CA ILE A 277 3.43 4.90 -2.59
C ILE A 277 3.46 4.09 -3.89
N ILE A 278 4.28 3.04 -3.94
CA ILE A 278 4.37 2.10 -5.08
C ILE A 278 2.98 1.54 -5.41
N GLY A 279 2.19 1.13 -4.41
CA GLY A 279 0.84 0.62 -4.62
C GLY A 279 -0.05 1.57 -5.43
N PHE A 280 -0.04 2.88 -5.11
CA PHE A 280 -0.78 3.89 -5.86
C PHE A 280 -0.18 4.18 -7.24
N LEU A 281 1.14 4.28 -7.33
CA LEU A 281 1.83 4.55 -8.60
C LEU A 281 1.61 3.43 -9.62
N PHE A 282 1.51 2.18 -9.17
CA PHE A 282 1.30 1.03 -10.04
C PHE A 282 -0.13 0.90 -10.56
N LEU A 283 -1.11 1.69 -10.08
CA LEU A 283 -2.49 1.63 -10.57
C LEU A 283 -2.59 1.90 -12.07
N ILE A 284 -1.90 2.92 -12.58
CA ILE A 284 -1.95 3.30 -13.99
C ILE A 284 -1.22 2.28 -14.89
N PRO A 285 0.04 1.90 -14.63
CA PRO A 285 0.71 0.85 -15.37
C PRO A 285 -0.05 -0.49 -15.36
N SER A 286 -0.64 -0.89 -14.23
CA SER A 286 -1.40 -2.15 -14.11
C SER A 286 -2.70 -2.12 -14.92
N SER A 287 -3.39 -0.96 -14.94
CA SER A 287 -4.55 -0.74 -15.82
C SER A 287 -4.16 -0.82 -17.30
N MET A 288 -3.02 -0.23 -17.68
CA MET A 288 -2.50 -0.31 -19.05
C MET A 288 -2.15 -1.74 -19.45
N LEU A 289 -1.44 -2.48 -18.60
CA LEU A 289 -1.09 -3.89 -18.80
C LEU A 289 -2.35 -4.71 -19.12
N SER A 290 -3.38 -4.59 -18.27
CA SER A 290 -4.63 -5.32 -18.45
C SER A 290 -5.40 -4.90 -19.70
N THR A 291 -5.38 -3.61 -20.04
CA THR A 291 -6.01 -3.06 -21.23
C THR A 291 -5.35 -3.61 -22.51
N VAL A 292 -4.02 -3.65 -22.54
CA VAL A 292 -3.27 -4.23 -23.66
C VAL A 292 -3.58 -5.71 -23.81
N SER A 293 -3.63 -6.47 -22.71
CA SER A 293 -3.96 -7.89 -22.75
C SER A 293 -5.34 -8.15 -23.36
N ALA A 294 -6.38 -7.43 -22.93
CA ALA A 294 -7.73 -7.62 -23.44
C ALA A 294 -7.90 -7.12 -24.88
N LEU A 295 -7.56 -5.84 -25.15
CA LEU A 295 -7.75 -5.23 -26.46
C LEU A 295 -6.82 -5.82 -27.52
N GLY A 296 -5.57 -6.09 -27.15
CA GLY A 296 -4.59 -6.74 -28.03
C GLY A 296 -5.06 -8.14 -28.42
N ALA A 297 -5.52 -8.94 -27.46
CA ALA A 297 -6.05 -10.28 -27.70
C ALA A 297 -7.29 -10.26 -28.61
N GLN A 298 -8.23 -9.33 -28.42
CA GLN A 298 -9.39 -9.20 -29.32
C GLN A 298 -8.99 -8.82 -30.74
N ASN A 299 -8.10 -7.84 -30.91
CA ASN A 299 -7.65 -7.42 -32.24
C ASN A 299 -6.85 -8.53 -32.94
N ILE A 300 -6.03 -9.31 -32.22
CA ILE A 300 -5.37 -10.50 -32.76
C ILE A 300 -6.40 -11.55 -33.18
N GLY A 301 -7.40 -11.83 -32.34
CA GLY A 301 -8.50 -12.74 -32.66
C GLY A 301 -9.28 -12.33 -33.91
N ALA A 302 -9.45 -11.03 -34.13
CA ALA A 302 -10.11 -10.45 -35.29
C ALA A 302 -9.24 -10.38 -36.57
N GLY A 303 -8.01 -10.90 -36.54
CA GLY A 303 -7.08 -10.83 -37.67
C GLY A 303 -6.48 -9.44 -37.91
N LYS A 304 -6.44 -8.57 -36.89
CA LYS A 304 -5.97 -7.17 -36.96
C LYS A 304 -4.73 -6.93 -36.07
N PRO A 305 -3.58 -7.61 -36.28
CA PRO A 305 -2.41 -7.51 -35.39
C PRO A 305 -1.81 -6.10 -35.33
N GLU A 306 -1.91 -5.31 -36.40
CA GLU A 306 -1.43 -3.91 -36.38
C GLU A 306 -2.15 -3.05 -35.35
N ARG A 307 -3.46 -3.28 -35.13
CA ARG A 307 -4.21 -2.59 -34.07
C ARG A 307 -3.77 -3.01 -32.68
N ALA A 308 -3.34 -4.27 -32.50
CA ALA A 308 -2.77 -4.74 -31.24
C ALA A 308 -1.43 -4.04 -30.95
N ARG A 309 -0.57 -3.86 -31.97
CA ARG A 309 0.68 -3.08 -31.83
C ARG A 309 0.42 -1.62 -31.46
N LEU A 310 -0.57 -0.99 -32.11
CA LEU A 310 -0.97 0.38 -31.76
C LEU A 310 -1.51 0.48 -30.33
N THR A 311 -2.30 -0.51 -29.88
CA THR A 311 -2.80 -0.58 -28.50
C THR A 311 -1.63 -0.60 -27.51
N LEU A 312 -0.64 -1.45 -27.73
CA LEU A 312 0.58 -1.52 -26.91
C LEU A 312 1.33 -0.18 -26.91
N ARG A 313 1.50 0.45 -28.08
CA ARG A 313 2.19 1.73 -28.20
C ARG A 313 1.51 2.84 -27.39
N TYR A 314 0.19 2.99 -27.50
CA TYR A 314 -0.55 4.00 -26.74
C TYR A 314 -0.49 3.74 -25.23
N ALA A 315 -0.68 2.48 -24.82
CA ALA A 315 -0.61 2.10 -23.41
C ALA A 315 0.79 2.35 -22.81
N ALA A 316 1.85 2.01 -23.55
CA ALA A 316 3.23 2.29 -23.13
C ALA A 316 3.51 3.80 -23.04
N MET A 317 3.06 4.60 -24.01
CA MET A 317 3.20 6.06 -23.95
C MET A 317 2.47 6.65 -22.73
N ILE A 318 1.27 6.19 -22.41
CA ILE A 318 0.52 6.63 -21.22
C ILE A 318 1.27 6.24 -19.94
N ALA A 319 1.72 4.99 -19.82
CA ALA A 319 2.44 4.53 -18.63
C ALA A 319 3.78 5.25 -18.43
N CYS A 320 4.58 5.42 -19.49
CA CYS A 320 5.87 6.11 -19.41
C CYS A 320 5.71 7.62 -19.15
N SER A 321 4.75 8.28 -19.81
CA SER A 321 4.50 9.71 -19.57
C SER A 321 4.02 9.97 -18.13
N PHE A 322 3.15 9.10 -17.60
CA PHE A 322 2.78 9.15 -16.19
C PHE A 322 3.97 8.95 -15.27
N GLY A 323 4.81 7.93 -15.52
CA GLY A 323 6.01 7.67 -14.73
C GLY A 323 6.99 8.86 -14.71
N ILE A 324 7.25 9.47 -15.87
CA ILE A 324 8.09 10.68 -15.99
C ILE A 324 7.48 11.84 -15.20
N ALA A 325 6.17 12.08 -15.35
CA ALA A 325 5.48 13.16 -14.63
C ALA A 325 5.56 12.97 -13.11
N VAL A 326 5.38 11.74 -12.62
CA VAL A 326 5.53 11.40 -11.20
C VAL A 326 6.95 11.63 -10.72
N VAL A 327 7.97 11.19 -11.46
CA VAL A 327 9.38 11.43 -11.10
C VAL A 327 9.65 12.93 -10.98
N ILE A 328 9.22 13.72 -11.96
CA ILE A 328 9.38 15.18 -11.93
C ILE A 328 8.67 15.77 -10.71
N LEU A 329 7.41 15.37 -10.45
CA LEU A 329 6.64 15.85 -9.31
C LEU A 329 7.31 15.53 -7.97
N ILE A 330 7.82 14.30 -7.80
CA ILE A 330 8.50 13.89 -6.56
C ILE A 330 9.77 14.72 -6.35
N GLN A 331 10.52 15.05 -7.40
CA GLN A 331 11.70 15.91 -7.29
C GLN A 331 11.37 17.35 -6.83
N PHE A 332 10.17 17.85 -7.11
CA PHE A 332 9.71 19.16 -6.63
C PHE A 332 9.04 19.12 -5.25
N ILE A 333 8.50 17.98 -4.84
CA ILE A 333 7.90 17.78 -3.51
C ILE A 333 8.96 17.43 -2.46
N ALA A 334 10.04 16.75 -2.86
CA ALA A 334 11.15 16.44 -1.95
C ALA A 334 11.74 17.76 -1.41
N GLU A 335 11.63 17.96 -0.09
CA GLU A 335 12.03 19.22 0.54
C GLU A 335 13.51 19.52 0.30
N PRO A 336 13.87 20.77 -0.07
CA PRO A 336 15.25 21.16 -0.31
C PRO A 336 16.07 21.07 0.97
N LEU A 337 17.18 20.35 0.92
CA LEU A 337 18.17 20.30 2.00
C LEU A 337 18.99 21.60 1.99
N GLY A 338 19.13 22.22 3.17
CA GLY A 338 19.96 23.38 3.45
C GLY A 338 19.23 24.73 3.39
N GLU A 339 17.96 24.74 3.02
CA GLU A 339 17.09 25.92 3.01
C GLU A 339 16.43 26.12 4.38
N ILE A 340 16.42 27.37 4.85
CA ILE A 340 15.72 27.76 6.08
C ILE A 340 14.30 28.15 5.69
N THR A 341 13.30 27.54 6.35
CA THR A 341 11.88 27.77 6.07
C THR A 341 11.13 28.11 7.35
N LEU A 342 10.13 28.99 7.24
CA LEU A 342 9.16 29.23 8.30
C LEU A 342 8.01 28.23 8.15
N ILE A 343 7.78 27.44 9.20
CA ILE A 343 6.73 26.42 9.22
C ILE A 343 5.85 26.57 10.46
N HIS A 344 4.58 26.20 10.36
CA HIS A 344 3.74 26.03 11.53
C HIS A 344 3.91 24.60 12.06
N SER A 345 4.56 24.47 13.20
CA SER A 345 4.64 23.21 13.92
C SER A 345 3.29 22.94 14.59
N PRO A 346 2.69 21.75 14.41
CA PRO A 346 1.53 21.34 15.20
C PRO A 346 1.91 21.22 16.68
N ALA A 347 0.89 21.08 17.54
CA ALA A 347 1.10 20.74 18.93
C ALA A 347 1.74 19.35 19.04
N LEU A 348 2.65 19.19 19.99
CA LEU A 348 3.50 18.00 20.13
C LEU A 348 3.63 17.62 21.60
N ARG A 349 3.73 16.32 21.88
CA ARG A 349 4.05 15.81 23.20
C ARG A 349 5.52 15.42 23.24
N LEU A 350 6.26 15.87 24.24
CA LEU A 350 7.66 15.47 24.43
C LEU A 350 7.85 14.82 25.79
N PHE A 351 8.73 13.83 25.87
CA PHE A 351 9.20 13.23 27.11
C PHE A 351 10.68 13.53 27.28
N TRP A 352 11.09 14.04 28.44
CA TRP A 352 12.51 14.28 28.73
C TRP A 352 13.20 12.98 29.14
N ILE A 353 14.26 12.64 28.42
CA ILE A 353 15.08 11.45 28.69
C ILE A 353 16.14 11.77 29.74
N ASP A 354 16.94 12.80 29.48
CA ASP A 354 17.93 13.33 30.41
C ASP A 354 17.98 14.86 30.27
N THR A 355 18.14 15.55 31.39
CA THR A 355 18.11 17.02 31.50
C THR A 355 19.51 17.63 31.69
N ALA A 356 20.58 16.82 31.70
CA ALA A 356 21.94 17.33 31.82
C ALA A 356 22.93 16.55 30.94
N LEU A 357 23.29 17.10 29.77
CA LEU A 357 24.28 16.51 28.87
C LEU A 357 25.48 17.44 28.64
N THR A 358 26.66 16.99 29.07
CA THR A 358 27.94 17.58 28.64
C THR A 358 28.50 16.78 27.46
N ALA A 359 28.26 17.32 26.26
CA ALA A 359 28.63 16.81 24.94
C ALA A 359 27.80 15.58 24.45
N PRO A 360 27.07 15.71 23.34
CA PRO A 360 26.38 14.57 22.75
C PRO A 360 27.40 13.71 22.00
N ASP A 361 27.68 12.53 22.53
CA ASP A 361 28.16 11.44 21.68
C ASP A 361 26.99 10.51 21.38
N TYR A 362 26.95 9.99 20.17
CA TYR A 362 25.87 9.14 19.66
C TYR A 362 25.68 7.88 20.52
N SER A 363 26.77 7.40 21.10
CA SER A 363 26.78 6.30 22.07
C SER A 363 25.89 6.56 23.30
N ALA A 364 25.69 7.83 23.69
CA ALA A 364 24.79 8.20 24.79
C ALA A 364 23.31 8.07 24.40
N LEU A 365 22.93 8.46 23.17
CA LEU A 365 21.56 8.33 22.65
C LEU A 365 21.12 6.87 22.54
N GLU A 366 21.96 5.99 21.99
CA GLU A 366 21.66 4.56 21.90
C GLU A 366 21.51 3.93 23.29
N LEU A 367 22.33 4.35 24.25
CA LEU A 367 22.26 3.86 25.62
C LEU A 367 20.99 4.33 26.33
N SER A 368 20.63 5.61 26.16
CA SER A 368 19.41 6.23 26.66
C SER A 368 18.17 5.54 26.11
N THR A 369 18.07 5.43 24.79
CA THR A 369 16.95 4.78 24.09
C THR A 369 16.85 3.30 24.40
N SER A 370 17.96 2.57 24.49
CA SER A 370 17.97 1.14 24.88
C SER A 370 17.51 0.93 26.31
N ARG A 371 17.87 1.82 27.25
CA ARG A 371 17.37 1.80 28.63
C ARG A 371 15.87 2.11 28.71
N LEU A 372 15.40 3.08 27.93
CA LEU A 372 13.98 3.42 27.82
C LEU A 372 13.15 2.27 27.23
N ALA A 373 13.65 1.65 26.16
CA ALA A 373 13.02 0.49 25.54
C ALA A 373 12.90 -0.70 26.52
N ALA A 374 13.89 -0.88 27.41
CA ALA A 374 13.87 -1.91 28.43
C ALA A 374 12.95 -1.59 29.62
N ALA A 375 12.63 -0.31 29.85
CA ALA A 375 11.84 0.15 31.00
C ALA A 375 10.35 0.32 30.69
N GLN A 376 9.96 0.42 29.43
CA GLN A 376 8.56 0.61 29.00
C GLN A 376 7.89 -0.72 28.63
N ALA A 377 6.59 -0.84 28.94
CA ALA A 377 5.81 -2.06 28.72
C ALA A 377 5.37 -2.25 27.25
N GLU A 378 5.34 -1.17 26.46
CA GLU A 378 5.01 -1.21 25.03
C GLU A 378 6.28 -0.98 24.18
N ALA A 379 6.44 -1.77 23.12
CA ALA A 379 7.52 -1.60 22.16
C ALA A 379 7.29 -0.33 21.33
N LEU A 380 7.88 0.79 21.75
CA LEU A 380 7.85 2.05 21.01
C LEU A 380 8.89 2.07 19.88
N VAL A 381 8.49 2.62 18.74
CA VAL A 381 9.41 2.97 17.64
C VAL A 381 9.93 4.38 17.91
N PHE A 382 11.18 4.50 18.33
CA PHE A 382 11.81 5.76 18.76
C PHE A 382 12.39 6.60 17.62
N LEU A 383 12.20 6.17 16.37
CA LEU A 383 13.03 6.65 15.29
C LEU A 383 12.52 7.95 14.64
N GLY A 384 13.41 8.93 14.47
CA GLY A 384 13.04 10.28 14.08
C GLY A 384 12.21 11.01 15.14
N LYS A 385 12.17 10.46 16.37
CA LYS A 385 11.45 11.02 17.52
C LYS A 385 12.40 11.46 18.63
N VAL A 386 13.63 10.96 18.69
CA VAL A 386 14.62 11.38 19.69
C VAL A 386 15.43 12.54 19.15
N GLY A 387 15.65 13.54 20.00
CA GLY A 387 16.42 14.71 19.65
C GLY A 387 17.10 15.36 20.84
N PHE A 388 17.95 16.33 20.53
CA PHE A 388 18.55 17.19 21.53
C PHE A 388 17.95 18.58 21.49
N SER A 389 18.02 19.24 22.63
CA SER A 389 17.56 20.62 22.79
C SER A 389 18.71 21.55 23.12
N VAL A 390 18.65 22.77 22.57
CA VAL A 390 19.43 23.93 23.00
C VAL A 390 18.45 24.94 23.58
N SER A 391 18.67 25.36 24.82
CA SER A 391 17.78 26.26 25.56
C SER A 391 17.68 27.62 24.89
N GLN A 392 16.59 28.33 25.15
CA GLN A 392 16.39 29.69 24.65
C GLN A 392 17.53 30.62 25.07
N GLU A 393 18.06 30.46 26.28
CA GLU A 393 19.20 31.22 26.79
C GLU A 393 20.44 30.96 25.92
N HIS A 394 20.81 29.70 25.71
CA HIS A 394 21.94 29.30 24.88
C HIS A 394 21.78 29.73 23.41
N LEU A 395 20.56 29.66 22.86
CA LEU A 395 20.26 30.17 21.51
C LEU A 395 20.52 31.67 21.41
N ASN A 396 20.11 32.45 22.41
CA ASN A 396 20.24 33.90 22.44
C ASN A 396 21.69 34.37 22.63
N VAL A 397 22.49 33.66 23.45
CA VAL A 397 23.92 34.00 23.65
C VAL A 397 24.84 33.37 22.60
N GLY A 398 24.33 32.49 21.75
CA GLY A 398 25.07 31.86 20.65
C GLY A 398 25.87 30.61 21.04
N SER A 399 25.49 29.94 22.14
CA SER A 399 26.14 28.72 22.64
C SER A 399 25.52 27.46 22.01
N PHE A 400 25.68 27.29 20.70
CA PHE A 400 24.99 26.24 19.92
C PHE A 400 25.57 24.81 20.05
N GLY A 401 26.66 24.64 20.79
CA GLY A 401 27.29 23.33 21.04
C GLY A 401 27.00 22.75 22.43
N GLN A 402 26.25 23.47 23.25
CA GLN A 402 25.83 23.05 24.58
C GLN A 402 24.37 22.64 24.50
N TYR A 403 24.10 21.36 24.75
CA TYR A 403 22.76 20.80 24.73
C TYR A 403 22.22 20.72 26.15
N ASP A 404 20.99 21.16 26.33
CA ASP A 404 20.33 21.30 27.63
C ASP A 404 19.49 20.07 27.99
N GLY A 405 19.31 19.14 27.05
CA GLY A 405 18.64 17.87 27.33
C GLY A 405 18.35 17.06 26.09
N GLU A 406 18.08 15.77 26.32
CA GLU A 406 17.61 14.79 25.35
C GLU A 406 16.10 14.60 25.54
N PHE A 407 15.34 14.66 24.44
CA PHE A 407 13.90 14.46 24.47
C PHE A 407 13.47 13.39 23.48
N LEU A 408 12.28 12.85 23.73
CA LEU A 408 11.54 11.97 22.85
C LEU A 408 10.21 12.61 22.46
N VAL A 409 9.95 12.76 21.16
CA VAL A 409 8.65 13.15 20.61
C VAL A 409 7.70 11.95 20.73
N LEU A 410 6.52 12.19 21.29
CA LEU A 410 5.46 11.20 21.47
C LEU A 410 4.32 11.49 20.50
N ASP A 411 3.79 10.43 19.87
CA ASP A 411 2.54 10.51 19.12
C ASP A 411 1.33 10.57 20.07
N GLU A 412 0.16 10.97 19.58
CA GLU A 412 -1.07 11.01 20.40
C GLU A 412 -1.43 9.64 21.00
N ALA A 413 -1.11 8.56 20.29
CA ALA A 413 -1.37 7.19 20.74
C ALA A 413 -0.34 6.69 21.79
N ASP A 414 0.82 7.34 21.90
CA ASP A 414 1.90 6.89 22.76
C ASP A 414 1.54 7.16 24.24
N ARG A 415 1.38 6.09 25.02
CA ARG A 415 1.17 6.15 26.47
C ARG A 415 2.50 6.00 27.19
N PHE A 416 3.01 7.12 27.70
CA PHE A 416 4.31 7.16 28.37
C PHE A 416 4.14 7.56 29.84
N ALA A 417 4.74 6.81 30.76
CA ALA A 417 4.75 7.15 32.19
C ALA A 417 6.00 7.97 32.53
N GLY A 418 5.82 9.23 32.94
CA GLY A 418 6.90 10.11 33.40
C GLY A 418 6.67 11.59 33.06
N ASP A 419 7.74 12.38 32.98
CA ASP A 419 7.69 13.83 32.75
C ASP A 419 7.44 14.17 31.27
N VAL A 420 6.16 14.19 30.90
CA VAL A 420 5.68 14.52 29.55
C VAL A 420 5.22 15.97 29.52
N ILE A 421 5.74 16.74 28.57
CA ILE A 421 5.34 18.12 28.30
C ILE A 421 4.50 18.22 27.02
N ASP A 422 3.42 18.99 27.08
CA ASP A 422 2.61 19.37 25.92
C ASP A 422 3.11 20.71 25.36
N LEU A 423 3.66 20.69 24.15
CA LEU A 423 4.02 21.89 23.41
C LEU A 423 2.85 22.33 22.53
N PRO A 424 2.38 23.59 22.64
CA PRO A 424 1.35 24.10 21.75
C PRO A 424 1.87 24.27 20.32
N ALA A 425 0.94 24.34 19.37
CA ALA A 425 1.26 24.70 17.99
C ALA A 425 1.94 26.08 17.96
N SER A 426 3.05 26.19 17.22
CA SER A 426 3.85 27.42 17.16
C SER A 426 4.47 27.61 15.78
N LEU A 427 4.72 28.87 15.43
CA LEU A 427 5.52 29.21 14.26
C LEU A 427 6.98 28.88 14.57
N CYS A 428 7.65 28.12 13.71
CA CYS A 428 9.04 27.71 13.87
C CYS A 428 9.87 28.11 12.65
N ALA A 429 11.13 28.49 12.89
CA ALA A 429 12.15 28.45 11.85
C ALA A 429 12.73 27.04 11.80
N ARG A 430 12.81 26.45 10.61
CA ARG A 430 13.29 25.09 10.37
C ARG A 430 14.43 25.09 9.36
N VAL A 431 15.45 24.27 9.60
CA VAL A 431 16.44 23.88 8.59
C VAL A 431 16.63 22.37 8.61
N ARG A 432 16.66 21.74 7.43
CA ARG A 432 17.09 20.35 7.24
C ARG A 432 18.42 20.36 6.52
N PHE A 433 19.41 19.61 6.97
CA PHE A 433 20.72 19.58 6.32
C PHE A 433 21.32 18.19 6.36
N ARG A 434 22.27 17.92 5.46
CA ARG A 434 23.06 16.69 5.49
C ARG A 434 24.15 16.82 6.54
N GLY A 435 24.19 15.89 7.48
CA GLY A 435 25.14 15.91 8.59
C GLY A 435 24.54 15.48 9.92
N HIS A 436 25.40 15.43 10.94
CA HIS A 436 25.09 15.03 12.32
C HIS A 436 25.22 16.19 13.32
N HIS A 437 24.94 15.93 14.60
CA HIS A 437 24.95 16.90 15.71
C HIS A 437 26.22 17.76 15.85
N ALA A 438 27.39 17.28 15.40
CA ALA A 438 28.63 18.08 15.45
C ALA A 438 28.67 19.21 14.40
N GLU A 439 27.86 19.12 13.34
CA GLU A 439 27.75 20.13 12.27
C GLU A 439 26.59 21.10 12.52
N SER A 440 25.68 20.77 13.45
CA SER A 440 24.54 21.59 13.87
C SER A 440 24.89 23.00 14.34
N PRO A 441 26.01 23.27 15.06
CA PRO A 441 26.34 24.63 15.48
C PRO A 441 26.46 25.63 14.33
N ALA A 442 26.91 25.19 13.15
CA ALA A 442 26.97 26.05 11.96
C ALA A 442 25.57 26.38 11.42
N GLN A 443 24.65 25.42 11.48
CA GLN A 443 23.28 25.59 11.03
C GLN A 443 22.45 26.42 12.00
N TYR A 444 22.64 26.25 13.32
CA TYR A 444 22.07 27.14 14.33
C TYR A 444 22.44 28.61 14.11
N ARG A 445 23.71 28.89 13.76
CA ARG A 445 24.13 30.27 13.43
C ARG A 445 23.34 30.84 12.27
N ARG A 446 23.20 30.07 11.18
CA ARG A 446 22.42 30.48 10.00
C ARG A 446 20.95 30.68 10.36
N LEU A 447 20.38 29.79 11.16
CA LEU A 447 18.99 29.84 11.60
C LEU A 447 18.73 31.07 12.48
N MET A 448 19.58 31.34 13.47
CA MET A 448 19.46 32.52 14.33
C MET A 448 19.75 33.84 13.61
N GLN A 449 20.58 33.83 12.56
CA GLN A 449 20.72 34.99 11.68
C GLN A 449 19.42 35.26 10.93
N PHE A 450 18.87 34.24 10.26
CA PHE A 450 17.60 34.33 9.54
C PHE A 450 16.44 34.79 10.45
N ILE A 451 16.31 34.22 11.65
CA ILE A 451 15.29 34.59 12.64
C ILE A 451 15.35 36.09 12.96
N ARG A 452 16.55 36.65 13.13
CA ARG A 452 16.74 38.08 13.40
C ARG A 452 16.44 38.95 12.19
N GLU A 453 16.85 38.53 11.00
CA GLU A 453 16.58 39.26 9.74
C GLU A 453 15.07 39.35 9.45
N GLU A 454 14.31 38.29 9.77
CA GLU A 454 12.86 38.23 9.61
C GLU A 454 12.07 38.91 10.75
N GLY A 455 12.75 39.50 11.74
CA GLY A 455 12.10 40.24 12.84
C GLY A 455 11.47 39.35 13.92
N TYR A 456 12.02 38.16 14.14
CA TYR A 456 11.60 37.23 15.19
C TYR A 456 12.70 37.04 16.25
N THR A 457 12.32 36.47 17.39
CA THR A 457 13.22 35.94 18.43
C THR A 457 12.84 34.49 18.76
N ALA A 458 13.79 33.71 19.27
CA ALA A 458 13.50 32.38 19.79
C ALA A 458 12.54 32.48 20.99
N ALA A 459 11.45 31.70 20.95
CA ALA A 459 10.40 31.66 21.96
C ALA A 459 10.53 30.49 22.96
N GLY A 460 11.57 29.67 22.81
CA GLY A 460 11.77 28.45 23.58
C GLY A 460 13.03 27.72 23.14
N PHE A 461 13.18 26.47 23.57
CA PHE A 461 14.30 25.61 23.22
C PHE A 461 14.20 25.11 21.77
N SER A 462 15.35 24.80 21.16
CA SER A 462 15.41 24.17 19.85
C SER A 462 15.06 22.69 19.92
N ARG A 463 14.55 22.16 18.82
CA ARG A 463 14.35 20.72 18.63
C ARG A 463 15.24 20.28 17.49
N GLU A 464 16.26 19.49 17.82
CA GLU A 464 17.18 18.94 16.84
C GLU A 464 17.04 17.44 16.76
N ILE A 465 16.59 16.94 15.61
CA ILE A 465 16.25 15.53 15.40
C ILE A 465 16.98 15.03 14.16
N THR A 466 17.66 13.90 14.27
CA THR A 466 18.25 13.20 13.12
C THR A 466 17.19 12.27 12.53
N VAL A 467 16.74 12.58 11.31
CA VAL A 467 15.57 11.95 10.65
C VAL A 467 15.96 10.66 9.92
N ILE A 468 17.18 10.57 9.39
CA ILE A 468 17.69 9.37 8.71
C ILE A 468 18.95 8.91 9.44
N ASP A 469 18.79 7.85 10.22
CA ASP A 469 19.87 7.12 10.88
C ASP A 469 20.16 5.84 10.09
N TYR A 470 21.35 5.78 9.47
CA TYR A 470 21.89 4.55 8.91
C TYR A 470 22.87 3.93 9.92
N GLY A 471 22.35 3.17 10.88
CA GLY A 471 23.10 2.46 11.94
C GLY A 471 24.13 1.42 11.49
N PHE A 472 24.61 1.47 10.25
CA PHE A 472 25.67 0.60 9.70
C PHE A 472 26.68 1.33 8.81
N THR A 473 26.69 2.67 8.78
CA THR A 473 27.64 3.42 7.98
C THR A 473 28.31 4.54 8.77
N THR A 474 29.64 4.62 8.68
CA THR A 474 30.44 5.77 9.15
C THR A 474 30.44 6.91 8.12
N ASP A 475 29.61 6.81 7.08
CA ASP A 475 29.50 7.75 5.96
C ASP A 475 28.56 8.91 6.33
N THR A 476 29.15 10.01 6.79
CA THR A 476 28.47 11.19 7.32
C THR A 476 27.61 11.93 6.30
N GLU A 477 27.82 11.69 4.99
CA GLU A 477 27.06 12.29 3.89
C GLU A 477 25.58 11.83 3.81
N LYS A 478 25.20 10.80 4.57
CA LYS A 478 23.88 10.16 4.51
C LYS A 478 22.92 10.53 5.62
N PHE A 479 23.38 11.20 6.68
CA PHE A 479 22.50 11.66 7.77
C PHE A 479 21.74 12.92 7.34
N VAL A 480 20.47 13.02 7.71
CA VAL A 480 19.68 14.25 7.57
C VAL A 480 19.22 14.69 8.95
N THR A 481 19.74 15.84 9.40
CA THR A 481 19.37 16.46 10.68
C THR A 481 18.41 17.62 10.43
N GLU A 482 17.35 17.68 11.22
CA GLU A 482 16.39 18.76 11.26
C GLU A 482 16.57 19.56 12.55
N ILE A 483 16.71 20.89 12.44
CA ILE A 483 16.67 21.82 13.56
C ILE A 483 15.42 22.68 13.42
N MET A 484 14.62 22.75 14.48
CA MET A 484 13.47 23.65 14.61
C MET A 484 13.61 24.56 15.82
N ILE A 485 13.36 25.86 15.64
CA ILE A 485 13.32 26.83 16.73
C ILE A 485 11.95 27.53 16.74
N PRO A 486 11.18 27.48 17.84
CA PRO A 486 9.92 28.20 17.95
C PRO A 486 10.17 29.71 18.01
N LEU A 487 9.28 30.48 17.37
CA LEU A 487 9.43 31.91 17.14
C LEU A 487 8.39 32.74 17.88
N GLN A 488 8.82 33.92 18.32
CA GLN A 488 7.98 34.99 18.81
C GLN A 488 8.32 36.26 18.05
N LYS A 489 7.30 37.02 17.64
CA LYS A 489 7.50 38.28 16.92
C LYS A 489 8.05 39.34 17.89
N VAL A 490 9.07 40.07 17.44
CA VAL A 490 9.72 41.16 18.21
C VAL A 490 8.85 42.40 18.25
#